data_AF-A0A2E3DAL9-F1
#
_entry.id   AF-A0A2E3DAL9-F1
#
_cell.length_a   1.000
_cell.length_b   1.000
_cell.length_c   1.000
_cell.angle_alpha   90.00
_cell.angle_beta   90.00
_cell.angle_gamma   90.00
#
_symmetry.space_group_name_H-M   'P 1'
#
loop_
_entity.id
_entity.type
_entity.pdbx_description
1 polymer ?
#
loop_
_entity_poly.entity_id
_entity_poly.type
_entity_poly.pdbx_seq_one_letter_code
_entity_poly.pdbx_strand_id
1 'polypeptide(L)'
;MTLYRWIVLAAVVAIVVFVNLSGLDSVLSLDTVIQQKDRLKGIFEESPVRLGLAFFFSYVMITALSIPGAALLTLAAGAIFGFGWGVVIASFASTLGATLAMLMVRWLFRDIFENRFSDQLETINSGIEKDGSYYLFSLRMVPIFPFFIINALMGLTKLSAISFFLVSQIGMLAGTLVYVNAGTQLGSVETVSQIFSTKLLLSFALLGLFPLFAKFFVEKLNSKHLYEAFSEPEIFERDIVVIGAGSGGLVAALIGTTLKAKVTLIEKELMGGDCLNTGCVPSKALIRSARHVYENGRAASLGFKDTVTRVNFGKLMDRVVRIIETIEPKDSVERYQSLGVEVLVGEARIISPWHVRVNGRTISTRRIILATGATPVIPDIEG
;
A
#
# COMPACT_ATOMS: atom_id res chain seq x y z
N MET A 1 -20.76 15.93 -14.80
CA MET A 1 -21.85 15.21 -14.08
C MET A 1 -23.18 15.84 -14.45
N THR A 2 -24.23 15.04 -14.61
CA THR A 2 -25.61 15.50 -14.83
C THR A 2 -26.23 16.05 -13.54
N LEU A 3 -27.28 16.88 -13.65
CA LEU A 3 -27.97 17.50 -12.51
C LEU A 3 -28.47 16.49 -11.48
N TYR A 4 -29.00 15.34 -11.93
CA TYR A 4 -29.50 14.29 -11.04
C TYR A 4 -28.41 13.67 -10.15
N ARG A 5 -27.17 13.52 -10.65
CA ARG A 5 -26.06 12.98 -9.85
C ARG A 5 -25.62 13.97 -8.77
N TRP A 6 -25.67 15.28 -9.07
CA TRP A 6 -25.41 16.33 -8.09
C TRP A 6 -26.45 16.37 -6.97
N ILE A 7 -27.74 16.19 -7.32
CA ILE A 7 -28.81 16.11 -6.32
C ILE A 7 -28.60 14.91 -5.40
N VAL A 8 -28.30 13.73 -5.95
CA VAL A 8 -28.03 12.53 -5.15
C VAL A 8 -26.78 12.70 -4.29
N LEU A 9 -25.70 13.26 -4.83
CA LEU A 9 -24.49 13.54 -4.07
C LEU A 9 -24.77 14.51 -2.91
N ALA A 10 -25.49 15.61 -3.18
CA ALA A 10 -25.87 16.57 -2.16
C ALA A 10 -26.77 15.94 -1.08
N ALA A 11 -27.70 15.07 -1.45
CA ALA A 11 -28.53 14.33 -0.49
C ALA A 11 -27.70 13.37 0.37
N VAL A 12 -26.77 12.60 -0.21
CA VAL A 12 -25.88 11.71 0.54
C VAL A 12 -24.99 12.51 1.50
N VAL A 13 -24.39 13.61 1.03
CA VAL A 13 -23.56 14.49 1.86
C VAL A 13 -24.41 15.09 2.99
N ALA A 14 -25.61 15.57 2.70
CA ALA A 14 -26.51 16.12 3.72
C ALA A 14 -26.90 15.07 4.78
N ILE A 15 -27.17 13.81 4.37
CA ILE A 15 -27.44 12.71 5.30
C ILE A 15 -26.22 12.41 6.16
N VAL A 16 -25.03 12.31 5.58
CA VAL A 16 -23.80 12.05 6.33
C VAL A 16 -23.51 13.18 7.32
N VAL A 17 -23.63 14.45 6.89
CA VAL A 17 -23.45 15.62 7.76
C VAL A 17 -24.49 15.64 8.87
N PHE A 18 -25.76 15.37 8.54
CA PHE A 18 -26.83 15.29 9.54
C PHE A 18 -26.55 14.20 10.57
N VAL A 19 -26.14 13.00 10.16
CA VAL A 19 -25.79 11.90 11.06
C VAL A 19 -24.66 12.31 12.02
N ASN A 20 -23.58 12.91 11.50
CA ASN A 20 -22.46 13.38 12.33
C ASN A 20 -22.88 14.50 13.31
N LEU A 21 -23.73 15.45 12.86
CA LEU A 21 -24.19 16.57 13.69
C LEU A 21 -25.26 16.17 14.71
N SER A 22 -26.06 15.15 14.41
CA SER A 22 -27.15 14.66 15.27
C SER A 22 -26.67 13.92 16.51
N GLY A 23 -25.36 13.66 16.62
CA GLY A 23 -24.79 12.89 17.72
C GLY A 23 -25.13 11.39 17.63
N LEU A 24 -25.55 10.88 16.47
CA LEU A 24 -25.88 9.45 16.28
C LEU A 24 -24.69 8.53 16.63
N ASP A 25 -23.46 9.04 16.58
CA ASP A 25 -22.25 8.34 17.00
C ASP A 25 -22.30 7.93 18.48
N SER A 26 -22.94 8.76 19.33
CA SER A 26 -23.20 8.48 20.74
C SER A 26 -24.27 7.41 20.93
N VAL A 27 -25.25 7.34 20.03
CA VAL A 27 -26.34 6.33 20.04
C VAL A 27 -25.86 4.99 19.51
N LEU A 28 -24.95 5.01 18.52
CA LEU A 28 -24.29 3.82 17.97
C LEU A 28 -23.13 3.34 18.84
N SER A 29 -22.80 4.02 19.95
CA SER A 29 -21.70 3.66 20.84
C SER A 29 -21.87 2.28 21.48
N LEU A 30 -20.74 1.64 21.78
CA LEU A 30 -20.69 0.34 22.44
C LEU A 30 -21.42 0.38 23.81
N ASP A 31 -21.29 1.49 24.53
CA ASP A 31 -21.95 1.69 25.82
C ASP A 31 -23.48 1.68 25.71
N THR A 32 -24.04 2.31 24.67
CA THR A 32 -25.49 2.32 24.44
C THR A 32 -25.99 0.93 24.06
N VAL A 33 -25.24 0.19 23.25
CA VAL A 33 -25.57 -1.20 22.88
C VAL A 33 -25.55 -2.12 24.12
N ILE A 34 -24.57 -1.95 25.02
CA ILE A 34 -24.50 -2.71 26.28
C ILE A 34 -25.66 -2.33 27.21
N GLN A 35 -25.95 -1.04 27.37
CA GLN A 35 -27.05 -0.58 28.25
C GLN A 35 -28.44 -1.00 27.75
N GLN A 36 -28.66 -1.03 26.42
CA GLN A 36 -29.93 -1.46 25.83
C GLN A 36 -30.01 -2.96 25.57
N LYS A 37 -28.96 -3.73 25.88
CA LYS A 37 -28.83 -5.15 25.53
C LYS A 37 -30.03 -5.97 26.01
N ASP A 38 -30.41 -5.85 27.28
CA ASP A 38 -31.46 -6.69 27.87
C ASP A 38 -32.84 -6.34 27.30
N ARG A 39 -33.08 -5.05 27.00
CA ARG A 39 -34.28 -4.61 26.28
C ARG A 39 -34.33 -5.15 24.86
N LEU A 40 -33.22 -5.10 24.13
CA LEU A 40 -33.13 -5.61 22.76
C LEU A 40 -33.26 -7.14 22.71
N LYS A 41 -32.72 -7.86 23.70
CA LYS A 41 -32.92 -9.29 23.86
C LYS A 41 -34.38 -9.64 24.14
N GLY A 42 -35.06 -8.90 25.02
CA GLY A 42 -36.50 -9.09 25.24
C GLY A 42 -37.33 -8.89 23.96
N ILE A 43 -37.03 -7.84 23.18
CA ILE A 43 -37.67 -7.61 21.87
C ILE A 43 -37.33 -8.71 20.87
N PHE A 44 -36.11 -9.26 20.92
CA PHE A 44 -35.70 -10.37 20.07
C PHE A 44 -36.48 -11.65 20.41
N GLU A 45 -36.72 -11.94 21.68
CA GLU A 45 -37.52 -13.08 22.13
C GLU A 45 -39.00 -12.94 21.71
N GLU A 46 -39.55 -11.72 21.76
CA GLU A 46 -40.94 -11.44 21.36
C GLU A 46 -41.16 -11.36 19.84
N SER A 47 -40.17 -10.85 19.08
CA SER A 47 -40.31 -10.54 17.66
C SER A 47 -38.97 -10.62 16.90
N PRO A 48 -38.38 -11.82 16.78
CA PRO A 48 -37.03 -12.00 16.26
C PRO A 48 -36.88 -11.52 14.82
N VAL A 49 -37.90 -11.76 13.98
CA VAL A 49 -37.90 -11.36 12.56
C VAL A 49 -37.92 -9.84 12.41
N ARG A 50 -38.74 -9.14 13.21
CA ARG A 50 -38.88 -7.68 13.10
C ARG A 50 -37.59 -6.98 13.49
N LEU A 51 -37.01 -7.37 14.63
CA LEU A 51 -35.75 -6.80 15.09
C LEU A 51 -34.60 -7.16 14.14
N GLY A 52 -34.55 -8.41 13.68
CA GLY A 52 -33.54 -8.87 12.72
C GLY A 52 -33.59 -8.08 11.41
N LEU A 53 -34.77 -7.87 10.83
CA LEU A 53 -34.93 -7.07 9.61
C LEU A 53 -34.58 -5.59 9.84
N ALA A 54 -35.04 -4.99 10.93
CA ALA A 54 -34.72 -3.59 11.25
C ALA A 54 -33.21 -3.39 11.37
N PHE A 55 -32.51 -4.29 12.07
CA PHE A 55 -31.07 -4.27 12.20
C PHE A 55 -30.35 -4.53 10.87
N PHE A 56 -30.84 -5.50 10.08
CA PHE A 56 -30.29 -5.81 8.76
C PHE A 56 -30.33 -4.58 7.85
N PHE A 57 -31.50 -3.94 7.70
CA PHE A 57 -31.65 -2.79 6.82
C PHE A 57 -30.91 -1.55 7.32
N SER A 58 -30.84 -1.32 8.64
CA SER A 58 -30.04 -0.22 9.17
C SER A 58 -28.55 -0.43 8.89
N TYR A 59 -28.03 -1.65 9.06
CA TYR A 59 -26.64 -1.97 8.75
C TYR A 59 -26.34 -1.84 7.25
N VAL A 60 -27.21 -2.36 6.38
CA VAL A 60 -27.10 -2.16 4.93
C VAL A 60 -27.03 -0.68 4.58
N MET A 61 -27.90 0.15 5.16
CA MET A 61 -27.96 1.59 4.89
C MET A 61 -26.70 2.33 5.36
N ILE A 62 -26.29 2.12 6.61
CA ILE A 62 -25.08 2.75 7.19
C ILE A 62 -23.86 2.40 6.33
N THR A 63 -23.74 1.14 5.91
CA THR A 63 -22.66 0.69 5.06
C THR A 63 -22.73 1.27 3.65
N ALA A 64 -23.92 1.30 3.03
CA ALA A 64 -24.12 1.84 1.69
C ALA A 64 -23.74 3.33 1.61
N LEU A 65 -24.05 4.07 2.67
CA LEU A 65 -23.69 5.48 2.84
C LEU A 65 -22.21 5.69 3.23
N SER A 66 -21.42 4.62 3.32
CA SER A 66 -20.00 4.66 3.68
C SER A 66 -19.73 5.29 5.05
N ILE A 67 -20.71 5.21 5.96
CA ILE A 67 -20.58 5.75 7.33
C ILE A 67 -19.68 4.79 8.15
N PRO A 68 -18.63 5.29 8.80
CA PRO A 68 -17.79 4.47 9.69
C PRO A 68 -18.63 3.86 10.83
N GLY A 69 -18.43 2.57 11.13
CA GLY A 69 -19.18 1.89 12.20
C GLY A 69 -19.50 0.42 11.95
N ALA A 70 -19.19 -0.13 10.78
CA ALA A 70 -19.45 -1.54 10.44
C ALA A 70 -18.86 -2.54 11.45
N ALA A 71 -17.67 -2.26 12.01
CA ALA A 71 -17.05 -3.08 13.06
C ALA A 71 -17.93 -3.14 14.33
N LEU A 72 -18.47 -1.99 14.73
CA LEU A 72 -19.33 -1.87 15.91
C LEU A 72 -20.68 -2.52 15.70
N LEU A 73 -21.28 -2.36 14.51
CA LEU A 73 -22.50 -3.07 14.13
C LEU A 73 -22.28 -4.59 14.10
N THR A 74 -21.11 -5.06 13.65
CA THR A 74 -20.80 -6.50 13.65
C THR A 74 -20.64 -7.05 15.08
N LEU A 75 -20.03 -6.29 16.00
CA LEU A 75 -20.00 -6.63 17.43
C LEU A 75 -21.41 -6.64 18.03
N ALA A 76 -22.22 -5.61 17.74
CA ALA A 76 -23.60 -5.51 18.22
C ALA A 76 -24.46 -6.67 17.71
N ALA A 77 -24.26 -7.12 16.47
CA ALA A 77 -24.94 -8.27 15.92
C ALA A 77 -24.68 -9.55 16.76
N GLY A 78 -23.44 -9.76 17.20
CA GLY A 78 -23.11 -10.85 18.12
C GLY A 78 -23.70 -10.68 19.52
N ALA A 79 -23.69 -9.45 20.06
CA ALA A 79 -24.23 -9.18 21.39
C ALA A 79 -25.76 -9.36 21.48
N ILE A 80 -26.48 -9.00 20.41
CA ILE A 80 -27.95 -9.01 20.34
C ILE A 80 -28.47 -10.38 19.88
N PHE A 81 -27.95 -10.91 18.77
CA PHE A 81 -28.50 -12.10 18.10
C PHE A 81 -27.71 -13.39 18.40
N GLY A 82 -26.61 -13.29 19.13
CA GLY A 82 -25.70 -14.40 19.37
C GLY A 82 -24.89 -14.80 18.14
N PHE A 83 -24.07 -15.83 18.28
CA PHE A 83 -23.10 -16.19 17.24
C PHE A 83 -23.74 -16.61 15.90
N GLY A 84 -24.72 -17.53 15.93
CA GLY A 84 -25.33 -18.06 14.70
C GLY A 84 -26.05 -16.99 13.86
N TRP A 85 -27.09 -16.38 14.43
CA TRP A 85 -27.86 -15.34 13.74
C TRP A 85 -27.06 -14.05 13.53
N GLY A 86 -26.19 -13.69 14.46
CA GLY A 86 -25.29 -12.54 14.31
C GLY A 86 -24.38 -12.67 13.09
N VAL A 87 -23.81 -13.85 12.84
CA VAL A 87 -22.98 -14.11 11.65
C VAL A 87 -23.79 -13.97 10.37
N VAL A 88 -24.98 -14.58 10.31
CA VAL A 88 -25.82 -14.52 9.11
C VAL A 88 -26.23 -13.08 8.82
N ILE A 89 -26.79 -12.38 9.80
CA ILE A 89 -27.29 -11.01 9.63
C ILE A 89 -26.13 -10.07 9.27
N ALA A 90 -25.03 -10.09 10.04
CA ALA A 90 -23.91 -9.18 9.81
C ALA A 90 -23.19 -9.45 8.49
N SER A 91 -22.99 -10.72 8.13
CA SER A 91 -22.29 -11.10 6.90
C SER A 91 -23.06 -10.61 5.66
N PHE A 92 -24.36 -10.91 5.57
CA PHE A 92 -25.16 -10.48 4.42
C PHE A 92 -25.43 -8.97 4.41
N ALA A 93 -25.68 -8.35 5.57
CA ALA A 93 -25.93 -6.91 5.63
C ALA A 93 -24.70 -6.10 5.22
N SER A 94 -23.51 -6.46 5.72
CA SER A 94 -22.25 -5.78 5.39
C SER A 94 -21.89 -5.93 3.91
N THR A 95 -22.01 -7.13 3.34
CA THR A 95 -21.72 -7.38 1.92
C THR A 95 -22.71 -6.67 1.00
N LEU A 96 -24.01 -6.71 1.31
CA LEU A 96 -25.03 -6.03 0.51
C LEU A 96 -24.82 -4.51 0.56
N GLY A 97 -24.63 -3.95 1.76
CA GLY A 97 -24.32 -2.53 1.92
C GLY A 97 -23.03 -2.13 1.19
N ALA A 98 -21.97 -2.94 1.27
CA ALA A 98 -20.72 -2.66 0.57
C ALA A 98 -20.90 -2.66 -0.95
N THR A 99 -21.74 -3.57 -1.45
CA THR A 99 -22.06 -3.66 -2.89
C THR A 99 -22.85 -2.44 -3.33
N LEU A 100 -23.81 -1.96 -2.54
CA LEU A 100 -24.53 -0.72 -2.81
C LEU A 100 -23.60 0.50 -2.79
N ALA A 101 -22.70 0.61 -1.80
CA ALA A 101 -21.69 1.68 -1.76
C ALA A 101 -20.80 1.68 -3.01
N MET A 102 -20.33 0.50 -3.41
CA MET A 102 -19.52 0.31 -4.62
C MET A 102 -20.29 0.75 -5.88
N LEU A 103 -21.55 0.34 -6.03
CA LEU A 103 -22.41 0.71 -7.16
C LEU A 103 -22.73 2.21 -7.17
N MET A 104 -22.96 2.82 -6.00
CA MET A 104 -23.15 4.26 -5.87
C MET A 104 -21.92 5.03 -6.35
N VAL A 105 -20.72 4.61 -5.91
CA VAL A 105 -19.47 5.26 -6.35
C VAL A 105 -19.26 5.08 -7.85
N ARG A 106 -19.51 3.89 -8.37
CA ARG A 106 -19.46 3.60 -9.81
C ARG A 106 -20.37 4.53 -10.61
N TRP A 107 -21.61 4.70 -10.18
CA TRP A 107 -22.60 5.52 -10.86
C TRP A 107 -22.31 7.02 -10.73
N LEU A 108 -21.82 7.48 -9.59
CA LEU A 108 -21.51 8.89 -9.36
C LEU A 108 -20.23 9.34 -10.08
N PHE A 109 -19.14 8.57 -9.96
CA PHE A 109 -17.79 9.06 -10.18
C PHE A 109 -17.02 8.41 -11.33
N ARG A 110 -17.45 7.25 -11.87
CA ARG A 110 -16.66 6.51 -12.87
C ARG A 110 -16.27 7.39 -14.07
N ASP A 111 -17.24 8.03 -14.72
CA ASP A 111 -16.99 8.83 -15.93
C ASP A 111 -16.02 10.00 -15.68
N ILE A 112 -16.06 10.61 -14.48
CA ILE A 112 -15.17 11.72 -14.12
C ILE A 112 -13.74 11.22 -13.98
N PHE A 113 -13.59 10.07 -13.33
CA PHE A 113 -12.29 9.45 -13.08
C PHE A 113 -11.67 8.90 -14.36
N GLU A 114 -12.46 8.25 -15.23
CA GLU A 114 -11.99 7.77 -16.54
C GLU A 114 -11.51 8.92 -17.42
N ASN A 115 -12.18 10.08 -17.40
CA ASN A 115 -11.75 11.25 -18.20
C ASN A 115 -10.53 11.99 -17.63
N ARG A 116 -10.31 11.96 -16.31
CA ARG A 116 -9.23 12.73 -15.65
C ARG A 116 -7.97 11.91 -15.37
N PHE A 117 -8.10 10.60 -15.23
CA PHE A 117 -7.04 9.68 -14.80
C PHE A 117 -7.01 8.41 -15.65
N SER A 118 -7.23 8.54 -16.97
CA SER A 118 -7.35 7.43 -17.92
C SER A 118 -6.21 6.43 -17.80
N ASP A 119 -4.97 6.92 -17.83
CA ASP A 119 -3.77 6.08 -17.95
C ASP A 119 -3.52 5.27 -16.66
N GLN A 120 -3.78 5.90 -15.50
CA GLN A 120 -3.68 5.22 -14.21
C GLN A 120 -4.81 4.18 -14.06
N LEU A 121 -6.03 4.51 -14.48
CA LEU A 121 -7.18 3.60 -14.41
C LEU A 121 -7.06 2.41 -15.35
N GLU A 122 -6.50 2.60 -16.54
CA GLU A 122 -6.27 1.53 -17.50
C GLU A 122 -5.24 0.52 -16.95
N THR A 123 -4.15 1.02 -16.37
CA THR A 123 -3.17 0.17 -15.68
C THR A 123 -3.82 -0.64 -14.55
N ILE A 124 -4.62 0.00 -13.70
CA ILE A 124 -5.33 -0.68 -12.60
C ILE A 124 -6.35 -1.69 -13.14
N ASN A 125 -7.15 -1.31 -14.12
CA ASN A 125 -8.19 -2.16 -14.70
C ASN A 125 -7.60 -3.39 -15.39
N SER A 126 -6.47 -3.27 -16.09
CA SER A 126 -5.79 -4.42 -16.71
C SER A 126 -5.32 -5.45 -15.67
N GLY A 127 -4.92 -4.99 -14.48
CA GLY A 127 -4.63 -5.87 -13.33
C GLY A 127 -5.89 -6.50 -12.74
N ILE A 128 -6.98 -5.73 -12.59
CA ILE A 128 -8.27 -6.21 -12.08
C ILE A 128 -8.94 -7.21 -13.03
N GLU A 129 -8.79 -7.08 -14.34
CA GLU A 129 -9.34 -8.04 -15.32
C GLU A 129 -8.66 -9.41 -15.22
N LYS A 130 -7.37 -9.47 -14.85
CA LYS A 130 -6.65 -10.74 -14.66
C LYS A 130 -6.90 -11.35 -13.28
N ASP A 131 -6.72 -10.57 -12.21
CA ASP A 131 -6.68 -11.08 -10.82
C ASP A 131 -7.65 -10.37 -9.85
N GLY A 132 -8.61 -9.60 -10.35
CA GLY A 132 -9.40 -8.67 -9.53
C GLY A 132 -10.19 -9.30 -8.39
N SER A 133 -10.74 -10.51 -8.59
CA SER A 133 -11.41 -11.27 -7.53
C SER A 133 -10.44 -11.69 -6.43
N TYR A 134 -9.23 -12.11 -6.80
CA TYR A 134 -8.21 -12.52 -5.85
C TYR A 134 -7.60 -11.33 -5.10
N TYR A 135 -7.41 -10.21 -5.81
CA TYR A 135 -7.00 -8.94 -5.21
C TYR A 135 -8.01 -8.45 -4.18
N LEU A 136 -9.30 -8.43 -4.52
CA LEU A 136 -10.36 -8.05 -3.58
C LEU A 136 -10.41 -9.01 -2.39
N PHE A 137 -10.31 -10.32 -2.61
CA PHE A 137 -10.28 -11.31 -1.53
C PHE A 137 -9.15 -11.02 -0.54
N SER A 138 -7.95 -10.77 -1.05
CA SER A 138 -6.77 -10.41 -0.25
C SER A 138 -7.00 -9.13 0.56
N LEU A 139 -7.57 -8.09 -0.06
CA LEU A 139 -7.91 -6.84 0.63
C LEU A 139 -8.97 -7.02 1.73
N ARG A 140 -9.91 -7.96 1.57
CA ARG A 140 -10.94 -8.24 2.60
C ARG A 140 -10.40 -9.04 3.77
N MET A 141 -9.48 -9.96 3.50
CA MET A 141 -8.83 -10.75 4.55
C MET A 141 -7.85 -9.92 5.38
N VAL A 142 -7.20 -8.92 4.78
CA VAL A 142 -6.19 -8.10 5.46
C VAL A 142 -6.80 -6.76 5.87
N PRO A 143 -7.21 -6.56 7.14
CA PRO A 143 -7.98 -5.40 7.57
C PRO A 143 -7.10 -4.16 7.83
N ILE A 144 -6.13 -3.90 6.94
CA ILE A 144 -5.28 -2.71 6.98
C ILE A 144 -6.03 -1.49 6.44
N PHE A 145 -6.82 -1.70 5.39
CA PHE A 145 -7.55 -0.62 4.74
C PHE A 145 -8.95 -0.46 5.34
N PRO A 146 -9.39 0.79 5.60
CA PRO A 146 -10.75 1.03 6.04
C PRO A 146 -11.78 0.46 5.07
N PHE A 147 -12.79 -0.20 5.63
CA PHE A 147 -13.81 -0.95 4.89
C PHE A 147 -14.50 -0.12 3.79
N PHE A 148 -14.85 1.14 4.07
CA PHE A 148 -15.51 2.03 3.11
C PHE A 148 -14.60 2.45 1.95
N ILE A 149 -13.28 2.55 2.18
CA ILE A 149 -12.30 2.91 1.14
C ILE A 149 -12.24 1.82 0.08
N ILE A 150 -12.17 0.55 0.49
CA ILE A 150 -12.15 -0.59 -0.44
C ILE A 150 -13.40 -0.56 -1.33
N ASN A 151 -14.58 -0.32 -0.75
CA ASN A 151 -15.85 -0.28 -1.48
C ASN A 151 -15.83 0.83 -2.55
N ALA A 152 -15.35 2.02 -2.18
CA ALA A 152 -15.24 3.15 -3.10
C ALA A 152 -14.23 2.89 -4.22
N LEU A 153 -13.02 2.41 -3.89
CA LEU A 153 -11.99 2.11 -4.88
C LEU A 153 -12.47 1.08 -5.90
N MET A 154 -13.09 -0.01 -5.45
CA MET A 154 -13.66 -1.03 -6.35
C MET A 154 -14.84 -0.51 -7.18
N GLY A 155 -15.51 0.55 -6.74
CA GLY A 155 -16.55 1.24 -7.51
C GLY A 155 -16.00 1.88 -8.78
N LEU A 156 -14.76 2.38 -8.70
CA LEU A 156 -14.06 3.01 -9.82
C LEU A 156 -13.46 2.00 -10.81
N THR A 157 -13.30 0.72 -10.44
CA THR A 157 -12.74 -0.31 -11.32
C THR A 157 -13.83 -1.00 -12.17
N LYS A 158 -13.40 -1.83 -13.12
CA LYS A 158 -14.24 -2.69 -13.97
C LYS A 158 -14.78 -3.96 -13.31
N LEU A 159 -14.46 -4.23 -12.04
CA LEU A 159 -14.87 -5.46 -11.35
C LEU A 159 -16.40 -5.64 -11.35
N SER A 160 -16.90 -6.82 -11.71
CA SER A 160 -18.36 -7.05 -11.74
C SER A 160 -18.97 -6.97 -10.34
N ALA A 161 -20.22 -6.50 -10.24
CA ALA A 161 -20.91 -6.39 -8.95
C ALA A 161 -21.15 -7.76 -8.29
N ILE A 162 -21.38 -8.80 -9.10
CA ILE A 162 -21.57 -10.18 -8.63
C ILE A 162 -20.26 -10.72 -8.07
N SER A 163 -19.16 -10.54 -8.79
CA SER A 163 -17.82 -10.93 -8.32
C SER A 163 -17.49 -10.20 -7.02
N PHE A 164 -17.74 -8.89 -6.96
CA PHE A 164 -17.53 -8.10 -5.75
C PHE A 164 -18.35 -8.64 -4.56
N PHE A 165 -19.63 -8.95 -4.77
CA PHE A 165 -20.51 -9.50 -3.74
C PHE A 165 -20.02 -10.86 -3.24
N LEU A 166 -19.81 -11.83 -4.14
CA LEU A 166 -19.41 -13.19 -3.77
C LEU A 166 -18.04 -13.23 -3.08
N VAL A 167 -17.07 -12.51 -3.65
CA VAL A 167 -15.72 -12.43 -3.08
C VAL A 167 -15.74 -11.73 -1.73
N SER A 168 -16.48 -10.63 -1.59
CA SER A 168 -16.59 -9.93 -0.30
C SER A 168 -17.29 -10.81 0.74
N GLN A 169 -18.33 -11.55 0.35
CA GLN A 169 -19.03 -12.47 1.24
C GLN A 169 -18.08 -13.53 1.82
N ILE A 170 -17.25 -14.14 0.98
CA ILE A 170 -16.30 -15.17 1.42
C ILE A 170 -15.11 -14.53 2.16
N GLY A 171 -14.51 -13.48 1.61
CA GLY A 171 -13.31 -12.84 2.15
C GLY A 171 -13.52 -12.15 3.49
N MET A 172 -14.73 -11.65 3.76
CA MET A 172 -15.06 -11.03 5.06
C MET A 172 -15.57 -12.04 6.08
N LEU A 173 -16.01 -13.24 5.68
CA LEU A 173 -16.66 -14.20 6.58
C LEU A 173 -15.78 -14.55 7.79
N ALA A 174 -14.49 -14.81 7.57
CA ALA A 174 -13.56 -15.11 8.66
C ALA A 174 -13.47 -13.96 9.67
N GLY A 175 -13.38 -12.72 9.18
CA GLY A 175 -13.42 -11.53 10.04
C GLY A 175 -14.75 -11.41 10.77
N THR A 176 -15.87 -11.57 10.06
CA THR A 176 -17.23 -11.54 10.64
C THR A 176 -17.38 -12.56 11.76
N LEU A 177 -16.88 -13.79 11.60
CA LEU A 177 -16.89 -14.82 12.64
C LEU A 177 -16.15 -14.35 13.90
N VAL A 178 -14.96 -13.76 13.74
CA VAL A 178 -14.15 -13.26 14.88
C VAL A 178 -14.85 -12.10 15.59
N TYR A 179 -15.35 -11.12 14.83
CA TYR A 179 -16.05 -9.97 15.39
C TYR A 179 -17.38 -10.37 16.07
N VAL A 180 -18.20 -11.18 15.42
CA VAL A 180 -19.47 -11.64 16.01
C VAL A 180 -19.23 -12.50 17.25
N ASN A 181 -18.20 -13.35 17.25
CA ASN A 181 -17.81 -14.10 18.45
C ASN A 181 -17.41 -13.15 19.60
N ALA A 182 -16.56 -12.16 19.34
CA ALA A 182 -16.19 -11.16 20.33
C ALA A 182 -17.41 -10.39 20.86
N GLY A 183 -18.34 -10.01 19.97
CA GLY A 183 -19.60 -9.38 20.33
C GLY A 183 -20.50 -10.26 21.21
N THR A 184 -20.59 -11.55 20.90
CA THR A 184 -21.36 -12.52 21.69
C THR A 184 -20.80 -12.65 23.11
N GLN A 185 -19.47 -12.73 23.25
CA GLN A 185 -18.84 -12.79 24.57
C GLN A 185 -19.00 -11.47 25.33
N LEU A 186 -18.83 -10.33 24.67
CA LEU A 186 -19.02 -9.01 25.28
C LEU A 186 -20.46 -8.84 25.78
N GLY A 187 -21.46 -9.28 24.99
CA GLY A 187 -22.86 -9.29 25.38
C GLY A 187 -23.22 -10.29 26.49
N SER A 188 -22.27 -11.08 26.99
CA SER A 188 -22.48 -12.00 28.12
C SER A 188 -21.83 -11.53 29.44
N VAL A 189 -21.08 -10.43 29.41
CA VAL A 189 -20.43 -9.89 30.60
C VAL A 189 -21.44 -9.07 31.42
N GLU A 190 -21.72 -9.51 32.65
CA GLU A 190 -22.58 -8.80 33.60
C GLU A 190 -21.77 -8.14 34.73
N THR A 191 -20.55 -8.63 34.98
CA THR A 191 -19.69 -8.16 36.08
C THR A 191 -18.24 -7.96 35.62
N VAL A 192 -17.55 -6.95 36.15
CA VAL A 192 -16.14 -6.61 35.82
C VAL A 192 -15.18 -7.80 35.97
N SER A 193 -15.43 -8.71 36.93
CA SER A 193 -14.63 -9.93 37.12
C SER A 193 -14.69 -10.90 35.91
N GLN A 194 -15.83 -10.95 35.20
CA GLN A 194 -16.01 -11.80 34.02
C GLN A 194 -15.25 -11.28 32.79
N ILE A 195 -14.75 -10.04 32.83
CA ILE A 195 -13.89 -9.47 31.80
C ILE A 195 -12.58 -10.27 31.69
N PHE A 196 -12.10 -10.83 32.80
CA PHE A 196 -10.89 -11.67 32.82
C PHE A 196 -11.17 -13.14 32.52
N SER A 197 -12.37 -13.50 32.05
CA SER A 197 -12.66 -14.89 31.67
C SER A 197 -11.79 -15.33 30.48
N THR A 198 -11.29 -16.56 30.53
CA THR A 198 -10.45 -17.15 29.47
C THR A 198 -11.11 -17.05 28.09
N LYS A 199 -12.45 -17.18 28.03
CA LYS A 199 -13.21 -17.08 26.78
C LYS A 199 -13.19 -15.68 26.17
N LEU A 200 -13.35 -14.63 26.99
CA LEU A 200 -13.30 -13.25 26.53
C LEU A 200 -11.88 -12.86 26.11
N LEU A 201 -10.88 -13.24 26.93
CA LEU A 201 -9.46 -13.02 26.62
C LEU A 201 -9.06 -13.68 25.29
N LEU A 202 -9.46 -14.94 25.07
CA LEU A 202 -9.22 -15.63 23.79
C LEU A 202 -9.93 -14.93 22.63
N SER A 203 -11.15 -14.44 22.83
CA SER A 203 -11.91 -13.75 21.77
C SER A 203 -11.28 -12.42 21.38
N PHE A 204 -10.79 -11.65 22.35
CA PHE A 204 -10.05 -10.41 22.08
C PHE A 204 -8.66 -10.65 21.52
N ALA A 205 -7.95 -11.69 21.99
CA ALA A 205 -6.69 -12.10 21.40
C ALA A 205 -6.88 -12.50 19.93
N LEU A 206 -7.93 -13.26 19.61
CA LEU A 206 -8.30 -13.57 18.22
C LEU A 206 -8.63 -12.30 17.44
N LEU A 207 -9.41 -11.36 18.00
CA LEU A 207 -9.73 -10.10 17.34
C LEU A 207 -8.49 -9.27 16.99
N GLY A 208 -7.50 -9.22 17.89
CA GLY A 208 -6.25 -8.47 17.70
C GLY A 208 -5.20 -9.19 16.83
N LEU A 209 -5.10 -10.53 16.92
CA LEU A 209 -4.11 -11.33 16.19
C LEU A 209 -4.59 -11.77 14.81
N PHE A 210 -5.91 -11.87 14.59
CA PHE A 210 -6.49 -12.28 13.31
C PHE A 210 -5.97 -11.43 12.12
N PRO A 211 -5.90 -10.09 12.20
CA PRO A 211 -5.30 -9.27 11.14
C PRO A 211 -3.88 -9.71 10.73
N LEU A 212 -3.03 -10.04 11.71
CA LEU A 212 -1.66 -10.47 11.47
C LEU A 212 -1.59 -11.86 10.84
N PHE A 213 -2.40 -12.79 11.36
CA PHE A 213 -2.50 -14.14 10.82
C PHE A 213 -3.06 -14.15 9.39
N ALA A 214 -4.12 -13.39 9.15
CA ALA A 214 -4.74 -13.26 7.82
C ALA A 214 -3.75 -12.65 6.82
N LYS A 215 -3.02 -11.60 7.20
CA LYS A 215 -1.94 -11.03 6.38
C LYS A 215 -0.88 -12.06 6.01
N PHE A 216 -0.34 -12.76 7.00
CA PHE A 216 0.68 -13.79 6.78
C PHE A 216 0.18 -14.91 5.86
N PHE A 217 -1.05 -15.38 6.06
CA PHE A 217 -1.65 -16.43 5.26
C PHE A 217 -1.86 -15.99 3.80
N VAL A 218 -2.39 -14.78 3.60
CA VAL A 218 -2.61 -14.18 2.28
C VAL A 218 -1.28 -14.00 1.54
N GLU A 219 -0.23 -13.48 2.17
CA GLU A 219 1.10 -13.33 1.56
C GLU A 219 1.69 -14.68 1.12
N LYS A 220 1.49 -15.73 1.93
CA LYS A 220 1.94 -17.09 1.61
C LYS A 220 1.17 -17.73 0.45
N LEU A 221 -0.12 -17.42 0.30
CA LEU A 221 -0.90 -17.85 -0.86
C LEU A 221 -0.51 -17.07 -2.13
N ASN A 222 -0.36 -15.75 -2.02
CA ASN A 222 -0.02 -14.85 -3.15
C ASN A 222 1.33 -15.21 -3.77
N SER A 223 2.32 -15.50 -2.93
CA SER A 223 3.66 -15.84 -3.39
C SER A 223 3.71 -17.14 -4.19
N LYS A 224 2.86 -18.12 -3.90
CA LYS A 224 2.87 -19.39 -4.63
C LYS A 224 2.41 -19.24 -6.08
N HIS A 225 1.31 -18.53 -6.32
CA HIS A 225 0.74 -18.42 -7.67
C HIS A 225 1.65 -17.64 -8.63
N LEU A 226 2.30 -16.57 -8.14
CA LEU A 226 3.25 -15.79 -8.94
C LEU A 226 4.50 -16.57 -9.33
N TYR A 227 4.85 -17.61 -8.57
CA TYR A 227 6.02 -18.44 -8.79
C TYR A 227 5.73 -19.76 -9.50
N GLU A 228 4.46 -20.18 -9.63
CA GLU A 228 4.06 -21.42 -10.32
C GLU A 228 4.57 -21.51 -11.76
N ALA A 229 4.69 -20.38 -12.45
CA ALA A 229 5.21 -20.32 -13.82
C ALA A 229 6.75 -20.51 -13.92
N PHE A 230 7.46 -20.58 -12.79
CA PHE A 230 8.91 -20.58 -12.75
C PHE A 230 9.44 -21.77 -11.93
N SER A 231 10.50 -22.41 -12.42
CA SER A 231 11.22 -23.43 -11.66
C SER A 231 12.22 -22.80 -10.70
N GLU A 232 12.03 -23.04 -9.40
CA GLU A 232 12.99 -22.63 -8.37
C GLU A 232 14.26 -23.49 -8.48
N PRO A 233 15.47 -22.88 -8.51
CA PRO A 233 16.72 -23.64 -8.48
C PRO A 233 16.90 -24.38 -7.15
N GLU A 234 17.38 -25.63 -7.19
CA GLU A 234 17.78 -26.35 -5.97
C GLU A 234 18.98 -25.70 -5.27
N ILE A 235 19.89 -25.12 -6.06
CA ILE A 235 21.09 -24.43 -5.60
C ILE A 235 21.17 -23.07 -6.28
N PHE A 236 21.44 -22.04 -5.49
CA PHE A 236 21.66 -20.69 -5.99
C PHE A 236 23.16 -20.39 -6.09
N GLU A 237 23.61 -19.92 -7.26
CA GLU A 237 25.00 -19.48 -7.46
C GLU A 237 25.35 -18.28 -6.57
N ARG A 238 24.37 -17.37 -6.38
CA ARG A 238 24.51 -16.13 -5.62
C ARG A 238 23.45 -15.99 -4.55
N ASP A 239 23.81 -15.39 -3.44
CA ASP A 239 22.83 -15.01 -2.42
C ASP A 239 22.08 -13.75 -2.86
N ILE A 240 22.81 -12.80 -3.47
CA ILE A 240 22.27 -11.51 -3.89
C ILE A 240 22.83 -11.13 -5.27
N VAL A 241 21.96 -10.74 -6.19
CA VAL A 241 22.32 -9.99 -7.40
C VAL A 241 21.81 -8.56 -7.27
N VAL A 242 22.68 -7.58 -7.45
CA VAL A 242 22.36 -6.15 -7.43
C VAL A 242 22.45 -5.62 -8.86
N ILE A 243 21.38 -4.97 -9.34
CA ILE A 243 21.31 -4.39 -10.68
C ILE A 243 21.38 -2.87 -10.57
N GLY A 244 22.47 -2.28 -11.05
CA GLY A 244 22.81 -0.87 -10.97
C GLY A 244 23.85 -0.58 -9.88
N ALA A 245 24.91 0.12 -10.24
CA ALA A 245 26.05 0.54 -9.40
C ALA A 245 26.04 2.04 -9.10
N GLY A 246 24.84 2.61 -8.92
CA GLY A 246 24.66 3.90 -8.25
C GLY A 246 24.77 3.77 -6.72
N SER A 247 24.54 4.87 -6.00
CA SER A 247 24.72 4.91 -4.54
C SER A 247 23.98 3.79 -3.78
N GLY A 248 22.75 3.47 -4.17
CA GLY A 248 21.98 2.40 -3.55
C GLY A 248 22.55 1.00 -3.80
N GLY A 249 22.97 0.71 -5.03
CA GLY A 249 23.49 -0.60 -5.41
C GLY A 249 24.89 -0.86 -4.88
N LEU A 250 25.75 0.16 -4.89
CA LEU A 250 27.08 0.12 -4.28
C LEU A 250 27.01 -0.18 -2.78
N VAL A 251 26.18 0.55 -2.03
CA VAL A 251 25.99 0.31 -0.60
C VAL A 251 25.38 -1.08 -0.34
N ALA A 252 24.38 -1.49 -1.11
CA ALA A 252 23.78 -2.81 -0.96
C ALA A 252 24.78 -3.95 -1.21
N ALA A 253 25.60 -3.83 -2.25
CA ALA A 253 26.63 -4.82 -2.56
C ALA A 253 27.68 -4.91 -1.45
N LEU A 254 28.14 -3.76 -0.94
CA LEU A 254 29.11 -3.69 0.15
C LEU A 254 28.58 -4.33 1.45
N ILE A 255 27.34 -4.00 1.84
CA ILE A 255 26.69 -4.58 3.03
C ILE A 255 26.52 -6.09 2.86
N GLY A 256 26.06 -6.52 1.68
CA GLY A 256 25.89 -7.95 1.35
C GLY A 256 27.20 -8.73 1.57
N THR A 257 28.31 -8.25 1.03
CA THR A 257 29.60 -8.93 1.20
C THR A 257 30.14 -8.83 2.62
N THR A 258 29.87 -7.73 3.34
CA THR A 258 30.21 -7.60 4.78
C THR A 258 29.49 -8.67 5.63
N LEU A 259 28.27 -9.03 5.26
CA LEU A 259 27.50 -10.14 5.84
C LEU A 259 27.90 -11.51 5.28
N LYS A 260 29.00 -11.59 4.52
CA LYS A 260 29.54 -12.80 3.87
C LYS A 260 28.62 -13.44 2.84
N ALA A 261 27.66 -12.69 2.30
CA ALA A 261 26.82 -13.15 1.20
C ALA A 261 27.64 -13.20 -0.11
N LYS A 262 27.32 -14.16 -0.99
CA LYS A 262 27.87 -14.20 -2.35
C LYS A 262 27.13 -13.18 -3.23
N VAL A 263 27.75 -12.02 -3.42
CA VAL A 263 27.16 -10.89 -4.16
C VAL A 263 27.69 -10.82 -5.59
N THR A 264 26.79 -10.56 -6.53
CA THR A 264 27.13 -10.08 -7.88
C THR A 264 26.49 -8.71 -8.09
N LEU A 265 27.29 -7.71 -8.48
CA LEU A 265 26.85 -6.37 -8.87
C LEU A 265 26.94 -6.24 -10.38
N ILE A 266 25.86 -5.80 -11.03
CA ILE A 266 25.77 -5.64 -12.48
C ILE A 266 25.54 -4.17 -12.82
N GLU A 267 26.41 -3.58 -13.65
CA GLU A 267 26.28 -2.19 -14.13
C GLU A 267 26.46 -2.12 -15.64
N LYS A 268 25.58 -1.39 -16.34
CA LYS A 268 25.61 -1.27 -17.80
C LYS A 268 26.43 -0.08 -18.30
N GLU A 269 26.62 0.93 -17.47
CA GLU A 269 27.29 2.20 -17.78
C GLU A 269 28.47 2.43 -16.82
N LEU A 270 28.53 3.60 -16.18
CA LEU A 270 29.62 3.99 -15.29
C LEU A 270 29.30 3.65 -13.83
N MET A 271 30.30 3.11 -13.13
CA MET A 271 30.24 2.93 -11.69
C MET A 271 30.04 4.28 -10.96
N GLY A 272 29.42 4.25 -9.78
CA GLY A 272 29.06 5.45 -9.02
C GLY A 272 27.71 6.06 -9.43
N GLY A 273 27.17 5.67 -10.58
CA GLY A 273 25.89 6.12 -11.13
C GLY A 273 25.78 7.64 -11.24
N ASP A 274 24.56 8.17 -11.20
CA ASP A 274 24.34 9.60 -11.36
C ASP A 274 25.04 10.43 -10.30
N CYS A 275 25.02 10.00 -9.04
CA CYS A 275 25.55 10.77 -7.93
C CYS A 275 27.01 11.22 -8.16
N LEU A 276 27.85 10.30 -8.65
CA LEU A 276 29.25 10.56 -8.96
C LEU A 276 29.42 11.25 -10.32
N ASN A 277 28.76 10.76 -11.36
CA ASN A 277 29.11 11.11 -12.73
C ASN A 277 28.40 12.36 -13.27
N THR A 278 27.13 12.58 -12.93
CA THR A 278 26.27 13.57 -13.61
C THR A 278 25.41 14.40 -12.66
N GLY A 279 25.31 14.02 -11.40
CA GLY A 279 24.37 14.54 -10.41
C GLY A 279 25.09 15.28 -9.29
N CYS A 280 25.21 14.64 -8.13
CA CYS A 280 25.63 15.30 -6.90
C CYS A 280 27.05 15.88 -6.97
N VAL A 281 28.05 15.08 -7.31
CA VAL A 281 29.45 15.54 -7.31
C VAL A 281 29.64 16.71 -8.30
N PRO A 282 29.21 16.61 -9.58
CA PRO A 282 29.26 17.74 -10.50
C PRO A 282 28.49 18.96 -10.03
N SER A 283 27.22 18.78 -9.62
CA SER A 283 26.38 19.93 -9.21
C SER A 283 26.97 20.68 -8.02
N LYS A 284 27.51 19.99 -7.01
CA LYS A 284 28.08 20.65 -5.82
C LYS A 284 29.43 21.32 -6.15
N ALA A 285 30.22 20.75 -7.04
CA ALA A 285 31.45 21.39 -7.55
C ALA A 285 31.14 22.70 -8.31
N LEU A 286 30.09 22.69 -9.15
CA LEU A 286 29.58 23.87 -9.85
C LEU A 286 29.02 24.92 -8.89
N ILE A 287 28.13 24.52 -7.96
CA ILE A 287 27.52 25.42 -6.97
C ILE A 287 28.59 26.11 -6.12
N ARG A 288 29.66 25.41 -5.71
CA ARG A 288 30.76 26.04 -4.97
C ARG A 288 31.44 27.14 -5.78
N SER A 289 31.65 26.93 -7.07
CA SER A 289 32.25 27.93 -7.96
C SER A 289 31.32 29.13 -8.15
N ALA A 290 30.03 28.88 -8.39
CA ALA A 290 29.02 29.91 -8.54
C ALA A 290 28.88 30.77 -7.27
N ARG A 291 28.88 30.14 -6.09
CA ARG A 291 28.87 30.85 -4.81
C ARG A 291 30.08 31.76 -4.63
N HIS A 292 31.27 31.29 -5.03
CA HIS A 292 32.47 32.12 -4.95
C HIS A 292 32.39 33.36 -5.86
N VAL A 293 31.88 33.20 -7.09
CA VAL A 293 31.64 34.33 -8.01
C VAL A 293 30.64 35.32 -7.41
N TYR A 294 29.54 34.81 -6.85
CA TYR A 294 28.53 35.64 -6.20
C TYR A 294 29.08 36.43 -5.00
N GLU A 295 29.82 35.77 -4.11
CA GLU A 295 30.45 36.42 -2.94
C GLU A 295 31.49 37.45 -3.37
N ASN A 296 32.28 37.14 -4.41
CA ASN A 296 33.27 38.06 -4.95
C ASN A 296 32.64 39.32 -5.57
N GLY A 297 31.51 39.19 -6.28
CA GLY A 297 30.76 40.35 -6.79
C GLY A 297 30.28 41.31 -5.71
N ARG A 298 30.23 40.87 -4.43
CA ARG A 298 29.87 41.70 -3.27
C ARG A 298 31.07 42.19 -2.47
N ALA A 299 32.30 41.84 -2.87
CA ALA A 299 33.49 42.10 -2.08
C ALA A 299 33.75 43.60 -1.84
N ALA A 300 33.35 44.47 -2.76
CA ALA A 300 33.42 45.93 -2.59
C ALA A 300 32.65 46.42 -1.36
N SER A 301 31.49 45.83 -1.06
CA SER A 301 30.67 46.18 0.13
C SER A 301 31.36 45.82 1.46
N LEU A 302 32.38 44.96 1.41
CA LEU A 302 33.19 44.55 2.55
C LEU A 302 34.57 45.25 2.58
N GLY A 303 34.79 46.22 1.69
CA GLY A 303 36.05 46.99 1.61
C GLY A 303 37.16 46.38 0.74
N PHE A 304 36.89 45.30 -0.01
CA PHE A 304 37.85 44.75 -0.98
C PHE A 304 37.83 45.55 -2.28
N LYS A 305 39.01 45.85 -2.84
CA LYS A 305 39.15 46.65 -4.08
C LYS A 305 39.10 45.82 -5.36
N ASP A 306 39.52 44.56 -5.33
CA ASP A 306 39.65 43.72 -6.52
C ASP A 306 38.51 42.68 -6.61
N THR A 307 37.68 42.79 -7.64
CA THR A 307 36.63 41.81 -7.95
C THR A 307 36.98 41.01 -9.21
N VAL A 308 36.82 39.69 -9.16
CA VAL A 308 36.89 38.76 -10.29
C VAL A 308 35.75 39.07 -11.26
N THR A 309 36.09 39.55 -12.46
CA THR A 309 35.12 39.97 -13.48
C THR A 309 34.95 38.94 -14.61
N ARG A 310 35.82 37.94 -14.73
CA ARG A 310 35.76 36.93 -15.80
C ARG A 310 36.05 35.52 -15.30
N VAL A 311 35.11 34.61 -15.53
CA VAL A 311 35.23 33.18 -15.21
C VAL A 311 35.53 32.42 -16.49
N ASN A 312 36.58 31.59 -16.50
CA ASN A 312 36.83 30.64 -17.58
C ASN A 312 36.00 29.37 -17.33
N PHE A 313 34.90 29.22 -18.06
CA PHE A 313 33.98 28.09 -17.90
C PHE A 313 34.64 26.75 -18.24
N GLY A 314 35.50 26.68 -19.26
CA GLY A 314 36.24 25.47 -19.61
C GLY A 314 37.09 24.96 -18.44
N LYS A 315 37.92 25.83 -17.85
CA LYS A 315 38.74 25.48 -16.67
C LYS A 315 37.91 25.08 -15.44
N LEU A 316 36.70 25.64 -15.32
CA LEU A 316 35.76 25.30 -14.26
C LEU A 316 35.19 23.89 -14.48
N MET A 317 34.83 23.53 -15.72
CA MET A 317 34.43 22.17 -16.06
C MET A 317 35.59 21.17 -15.92
N ASP A 318 36.82 21.53 -16.30
CA ASP A 318 38.00 20.69 -16.06
C ASP A 318 38.18 20.40 -14.56
N ARG A 319 37.88 21.38 -13.69
CA ARG A 319 37.91 21.19 -12.24
C ARG A 319 36.83 20.22 -11.79
N VAL A 320 35.63 20.28 -12.37
CA VAL A 320 34.55 19.32 -12.07
C VAL A 320 35.00 17.91 -12.41
N VAL A 321 35.53 17.70 -13.62
CA VAL A 321 36.05 16.40 -14.08
C VAL A 321 37.13 15.88 -13.12
N ARG A 322 38.12 16.70 -12.76
CA ARG A 322 39.16 16.31 -11.78
C ARG A 322 38.60 15.88 -10.42
N ILE A 323 37.52 16.50 -9.95
CA ILE A 323 36.88 16.12 -8.68
C ILE A 323 36.22 14.73 -8.81
N ILE A 324 35.58 14.44 -9.95
CA ILE A 324 35.02 13.12 -10.24
C ILE A 324 36.14 12.08 -10.25
N GLU A 325 37.21 12.31 -11.02
CA GLU A 325 38.39 11.43 -11.12
C GLU A 325 39.06 11.17 -9.75
N THR A 326 38.99 12.13 -8.83
CA THR A 326 39.54 11.95 -7.46
C THR A 326 38.68 11.00 -6.62
N ILE A 327 37.39 10.89 -6.90
CA ILE A 327 36.43 10.09 -6.12
C ILE A 327 36.19 8.72 -6.77
N GLU A 328 36.18 8.65 -8.10
CA GLU A 328 35.88 7.47 -8.92
C GLU A 328 36.63 6.18 -8.50
N PRO A 329 37.92 6.21 -8.13
CA PRO A 329 38.61 5.02 -7.62
C PRO A 329 37.99 4.38 -6.36
N LYS A 330 37.15 5.10 -5.61
CA LYS A 330 36.44 4.57 -4.43
C LYS A 330 35.18 3.79 -4.80
N ASP A 331 34.64 4.05 -5.99
CA ASP A 331 33.43 3.41 -6.50
C ASP A 331 33.76 2.47 -7.67
N SER A 332 35.03 2.27 -8.02
CA SER A 332 35.46 1.51 -9.19
C SER A 332 35.18 0.01 -9.09
N VAL A 333 35.24 -0.65 -10.26
CA VAL A 333 35.11 -2.12 -10.38
C VAL A 333 36.15 -2.82 -9.51
N GLU A 334 37.42 -2.40 -9.60
CA GLU A 334 38.56 -2.99 -8.88
C GLU A 334 38.37 -2.87 -7.37
N ARG A 335 37.87 -1.72 -6.91
CA ARG A 335 37.57 -1.52 -5.49
C ARG A 335 36.54 -2.52 -5.00
N TYR A 336 35.43 -2.68 -5.71
CA TYR A 336 34.37 -3.60 -5.31
C TYR A 336 34.78 -5.08 -5.43
N GLN A 337 35.56 -5.42 -6.45
CA GLN A 337 36.17 -6.76 -6.58
C GLN A 337 37.12 -7.07 -5.43
N SER A 338 37.95 -6.10 -5.01
CA SER A 338 38.85 -6.26 -3.85
C SER A 338 38.10 -6.49 -2.53
N LEU A 339 36.84 -6.06 -2.46
CA LEU A 339 35.97 -6.23 -1.30
C LEU A 339 35.15 -7.54 -1.36
N GLY A 340 35.34 -8.37 -2.40
CA GLY A 340 34.69 -9.67 -2.56
C GLY A 340 33.37 -9.65 -3.33
N VAL A 341 33.02 -8.53 -3.98
CA VAL A 341 31.86 -8.46 -4.88
C VAL A 341 32.29 -8.88 -6.29
N GLU A 342 31.58 -9.83 -6.92
CA GLU A 342 31.76 -10.02 -8.37
C GLU A 342 31.07 -8.88 -9.09
N VAL A 343 31.82 -8.11 -9.89
CA VAL A 343 31.25 -7.02 -10.68
C VAL A 343 31.22 -7.44 -12.15
N LEU A 344 30.04 -7.34 -12.77
CA LEU A 344 29.82 -7.64 -14.18
C LEU A 344 29.37 -6.37 -14.90
N VAL A 345 30.12 -5.98 -15.93
CA VAL A 345 29.75 -4.84 -16.78
C VAL A 345 28.86 -5.33 -17.92
N GLY A 346 27.62 -4.85 -17.98
CA GLY A 346 26.64 -5.21 -18.98
C GLY A 346 25.20 -4.93 -18.55
N GLU A 347 24.27 -5.05 -19.49
CA GLU A 347 22.85 -4.89 -19.21
C GLU A 347 22.26 -6.16 -18.59
N ALA A 348 21.62 -6.00 -17.43
CA ALA A 348 20.94 -7.08 -16.73
C ALA A 348 19.48 -7.19 -17.17
N ARG A 349 19.01 -8.43 -17.38
CA ARG A 349 17.59 -8.72 -17.62
C ARG A 349 17.11 -9.78 -16.63
N ILE A 350 16.09 -9.44 -15.85
CA ILE A 350 15.39 -10.41 -15.01
C ILE A 350 14.55 -11.31 -15.93
N ILE A 351 14.82 -12.62 -15.90
CA ILE A 351 14.10 -13.60 -16.71
C ILE A 351 13.15 -14.48 -15.88
N SER A 352 13.40 -14.57 -14.57
CA SER A 352 12.51 -15.18 -13.59
C SER A 352 12.77 -14.57 -12.20
N PRO A 353 11.93 -14.87 -11.19
CA PRO A 353 12.15 -14.43 -9.80
C PRO A 353 13.53 -14.78 -9.22
N TRP A 354 14.23 -15.75 -9.81
CA TRP A 354 15.51 -16.29 -9.33
C TRP A 354 16.64 -16.21 -10.35
N HIS A 355 16.40 -15.70 -11.56
CA HIS A 355 17.40 -15.69 -12.62
C HIS A 355 17.55 -14.31 -13.23
N VAL A 356 18.81 -13.87 -13.29
CA VAL A 356 19.23 -12.64 -13.98
C VAL A 356 20.18 -13.00 -15.09
N ARG A 357 19.91 -12.50 -16.30
CA ARG A 357 20.79 -12.67 -17.46
C ARG A 357 21.61 -11.41 -17.70
N VAL A 358 22.91 -11.57 -17.94
CA VAL A 358 23.84 -10.51 -18.32
C VAL A 358 24.87 -11.09 -19.29
N ASN A 359 25.16 -10.40 -20.39
CA ASN A 359 26.13 -10.84 -21.41
C ASN A 359 25.94 -12.30 -21.87
N GLY A 360 24.68 -12.75 -22.01
CA GLY A 360 24.34 -14.13 -22.38
C GLY A 360 24.47 -15.17 -21.26
N ARG A 361 25.14 -14.85 -20.13
CA ARG A 361 25.19 -15.69 -18.94
C ARG A 361 23.93 -15.52 -18.10
N THR A 362 23.36 -16.62 -17.63
CA THR A 362 22.26 -16.60 -16.66
C THR A 362 22.81 -16.95 -15.29
N ILE A 363 22.48 -16.14 -14.28
CA ILE A 363 22.94 -16.28 -12.89
C ILE A 363 21.72 -16.57 -12.02
N SER A 364 21.77 -17.68 -11.29
CA SER A 364 20.76 -18.01 -10.29
C SER A 364 21.01 -17.27 -8.96
N THR A 365 19.96 -16.71 -8.36
CA THR A 365 20.07 -15.97 -7.10
C THR A 365 18.84 -16.07 -6.20
N ARG A 366 19.07 -16.01 -4.88
CA ARG A 366 17.97 -16.00 -3.88
C ARG A 366 17.26 -14.65 -3.83
N ARG A 367 17.97 -13.55 -4.09
CA ARG A 367 17.46 -12.18 -3.95
C ARG A 367 18.00 -11.29 -5.06
N ILE A 368 17.13 -10.46 -5.61
CA ILE A 368 17.49 -9.46 -6.61
C ILE A 368 17.21 -8.08 -6.01
N ILE A 369 18.20 -7.20 -6.04
CA ILE A 369 18.07 -5.79 -5.64
C ILE A 369 18.06 -4.94 -6.92
N LEU A 370 16.95 -4.24 -7.14
CA LEU A 370 16.82 -3.27 -8.22
C LEU A 370 17.29 -1.89 -7.73
N ALA A 371 18.43 -1.45 -8.22
CA ALA A 371 19.05 -0.15 -7.92
C ALA A 371 19.36 0.61 -9.23
N THR A 372 18.46 0.53 -10.21
CA THR A 372 18.63 1.02 -11.58
C THR A 372 18.61 2.55 -11.74
N GLY A 373 18.39 3.30 -10.65
CA GLY A 373 18.31 4.76 -10.68
C GLY A 373 17.05 5.28 -11.39
N ALA A 374 17.17 6.45 -11.99
CA ALA A 374 16.10 7.13 -12.73
C ALA A 374 16.70 7.83 -13.96
N THR A 375 15.85 8.27 -14.89
CA THR A 375 16.25 9.06 -16.05
C THR A 375 15.41 10.34 -16.15
N PRO A 376 15.96 11.44 -16.70
CA PRO A 376 15.20 12.66 -16.93
C PRO A 376 14.04 12.44 -17.89
N VAL A 377 12.88 13.04 -17.60
CA VAL A 377 11.73 13.05 -18.51
C VAL A 377 11.91 14.17 -19.52
N ILE A 378 11.69 13.86 -20.80
CA ILE A 378 11.61 14.86 -21.88
C ILE A 378 10.13 15.25 -22.00
N PRO A 379 9.76 16.52 -21.74
CA PRO A 379 8.37 16.96 -21.84
C PRO A 379 7.90 16.99 -23.30
N ASP A 380 6.63 16.63 -23.52
CA ASP A 380 5.99 16.66 -24.85
C ASP A 380 5.55 18.09 -25.20
N ILE A 381 6.53 18.94 -25.49
CA ILE A 381 6.35 20.31 -25.99
C ILE A 381 7.20 20.51 -27.24
N GLU A 382 6.75 21.38 -28.14
CA GLU A 382 7.50 21.74 -29.35
C GLU A 382 8.83 22.45 -28.97
N GLY A 383 9.91 22.12 -29.68
CA GLY A 383 11.30 22.44 -29.30
C GLY A 383 11.90 23.68 -29.96
#